data_AF-A0A812MXI0-F1
#
_entry.id   AF-A0A812MXI0-F1
#
_cell.length_a   1.000
_cell.length_b   1.000
_cell.length_c   1.000
_cell.angle_alpha   90.00
_cell.angle_beta   90.00
_cell.angle_gamma   90.00
#
_symmetry.space_group_name_H-M   'P 1'
#
loop_
_entity.id
_entity.type
_entity.pdbx_description
1 polymer ?
#
loop_
_entity_poly.entity_id
_entity_poly.type
_entity_poly.pdbx_seq_one_letter_code
_entity_poly.pdbx_strand_id
1 'polypeptide(L)'
;MFALLIFGAGHAAINFLLLLAILDDALGMIIIAAFYPDPDAPVDPIWLLLVLGAMLVTFTLRKAMVSRWQFYILLAAPISWIGLFKAHVHPALSLVFVVPFMPATHAIEASGPHDLGRVSHSPTEKDNEEIFRKRSSVSLSLHEAYVVASRSLKNIFGKEEHAPLHVFEHTLKVPVDFGMFFFGLANAGVKLGSVGGITACVGLALVVGKTVGIAGMSALGPCIGAPLPKGLGMADLVATAALGGVGLTVALFVANEAFVQPEMRGQAKMGAVLSTGCGLIAWLIKKLFGGWQVAHLRSAATSAWVSH
;
A
#
# COMPACT_ATOMS: atom_id res chain seq x y z
N MET A 1 -4.89 -10.45 -8.90
CA MET A 1 -4.95 -11.80 -9.53
C MET A 1 -3.96 -11.95 -10.68
N PHE A 2 -3.97 -11.08 -11.71
CA PHE A 2 -3.05 -11.18 -12.86
C PHE A 2 -1.55 -11.24 -12.48
N ALA A 3 -1.10 -10.40 -11.56
CA ALA A 3 0.30 -10.40 -11.12
C ALA A 3 0.73 -11.73 -10.49
N LEU A 4 -0.13 -12.38 -9.70
CA LEU A 4 0.14 -13.69 -9.09
C LEU A 4 0.24 -14.79 -10.16
N LEU A 5 -0.60 -14.73 -11.20
CA LEU A 5 -0.58 -15.69 -12.30
C LEU A 5 0.67 -15.55 -13.18
N ILE A 6 1.18 -14.33 -13.37
CA ILE A 6 2.31 -14.06 -14.28
C ILE A 6 3.66 -14.25 -13.57
N PHE A 7 3.78 -13.82 -12.32
CA PHE A 7 5.07 -13.82 -11.60
C PHE A 7 5.21 -14.90 -10.52
N GLY A 8 4.10 -15.50 -10.09
CA GLY A 8 4.09 -16.42 -8.94
C GLY A 8 4.08 -15.70 -7.59
N ALA A 9 3.64 -16.41 -6.54
CA ALA A 9 3.57 -15.86 -5.20
C ALA A 9 4.97 -15.50 -4.66
N GLY A 10 5.10 -14.34 -4.00
CA GLY A 10 6.35 -13.90 -3.39
C GLY A 10 7.32 -13.15 -4.31
N HIS A 11 6.97 -12.94 -5.59
CA HIS A 11 7.80 -12.16 -6.50
C HIS A 11 7.81 -10.67 -6.11
N ALA A 12 8.98 -10.02 -6.16
CA ALA A 12 9.15 -8.61 -5.78
C ALA A 12 8.25 -7.65 -6.58
N ALA A 13 7.90 -8.02 -7.81
CA ALA A 13 6.98 -7.30 -8.70
C ALA A 13 5.59 -7.09 -8.07
N ILE A 14 5.10 -8.02 -7.25
CA ILE A 14 3.77 -7.94 -6.64
C ILE A 14 3.72 -6.78 -5.64
N ASN A 15 4.70 -6.71 -4.74
CA ASN A 15 4.76 -5.66 -3.72
C ASN A 15 5.02 -4.29 -4.36
N PHE A 16 5.89 -4.25 -5.39
CA PHE A 16 6.12 -3.04 -6.16
C PHE A 16 4.83 -2.54 -6.84
N LEU A 17 4.10 -3.42 -7.54
CA LEU A 17 2.85 -3.08 -8.20
C LEU A 17 1.77 -2.65 -7.21
N LEU A 18 1.65 -3.33 -6.06
CA LEU A 18 0.68 -2.98 -5.03
C LEU A 18 0.94 -1.58 -4.46
N LEU A 19 2.19 -1.29 -4.11
CA LEU A 19 2.58 0.01 -3.58
C LEU A 19 2.33 1.11 -4.61
N LEU A 20 2.72 0.86 -5.86
CA LEU A 20 2.50 1.79 -6.96
C LEU A 20 1.01 2.03 -7.23
N ALA A 21 0.18 1.00 -7.21
CA ALA A 21 -1.25 1.11 -7.40
C ALA A 21 -1.89 1.99 -6.32
N ILE A 22 -1.59 1.72 -5.04
CA ILE A 22 -2.12 2.51 -3.93
C ILE A 22 -1.68 3.98 -4.05
N LEU A 23 -0.41 4.23 -4.38
CA LEU A 23 0.12 5.58 -4.51
C LEU A 23 -0.51 6.34 -5.68
N ASP A 24 -0.57 5.73 -6.87
CA ASP A 24 -1.14 6.32 -8.09
C ASP A 24 -2.63 6.62 -7.91
N ASP A 25 -3.38 5.71 -7.30
CA ASP A 25 -4.81 5.89 -7.01
C ASP A 25 -5.04 7.04 -6.02
N ALA A 26 -4.24 7.13 -4.96
CA ALA A 26 -4.31 8.22 -3.98
C ALA A 26 -3.96 9.58 -4.62
N LEU A 27 -2.90 9.63 -5.43
CA LEU A 27 -2.50 10.84 -6.15
C LEU A 27 -3.57 11.28 -7.15
N GLY A 28 -4.12 10.35 -7.92
CA GLY A 28 -5.21 10.62 -8.87
C GLY A 28 -6.42 11.26 -8.17
N MET A 29 -6.80 10.74 -7.02
CA MET A 29 -7.90 11.29 -6.23
C MET A 29 -7.61 12.69 -5.67
N ILE A 30 -6.39 12.94 -5.22
CA ILE A 30 -5.98 14.28 -4.76
C ILE A 30 -6.02 15.28 -5.92
N ILE A 31 -5.54 14.89 -7.11
CA ILE A 31 -5.54 15.76 -8.30
C ILE A 31 -6.96 16.13 -8.70
N ILE A 32 -7.88 15.16 -8.76
CA ILE A 32 -9.28 15.41 -9.12
C ILE A 32 -9.92 16.36 -8.09
N ALA A 33 -9.73 16.09 -6.80
CA ALA A 33 -10.29 16.92 -5.73
C ALA A 33 -9.76 18.37 -5.74
N ALA A 34 -8.50 18.58 -6.10
CA ALA A 34 -7.87 19.91 -6.07
C ALA A 34 -8.08 20.72 -7.37
N PHE A 35 -8.05 20.07 -8.53
CA PHE A 35 -8.02 20.75 -9.83
C PHE A 35 -9.34 20.70 -10.60
N TYR A 36 -10.26 19.80 -10.26
CA TYR A 36 -11.56 19.67 -10.90
C TYR A 36 -12.72 19.78 -9.88
N PRO A 37 -12.80 20.88 -9.10
CA PRO A 37 -13.96 21.12 -8.25
C PRO A 37 -15.21 21.40 -9.10
N ASP A 38 -16.36 20.98 -8.60
CA ASP A 38 -17.65 21.23 -9.25
C ASP A 38 -17.92 22.75 -9.32
N PRO A 39 -18.11 23.35 -10.50
CA PRO A 39 -18.39 24.77 -10.65
C PRO A 39 -19.66 25.23 -9.92
N ASP A 40 -20.65 24.33 -9.77
CA ASP A 40 -21.94 24.65 -9.16
C ASP A 40 -21.92 24.47 -7.62
N ALA A 41 -20.88 23.83 -7.09
CA ALA A 41 -20.71 23.54 -5.67
C ALA A 41 -19.26 23.87 -5.23
N PRO A 42 -18.92 25.15 -5.06
CA PRO A 42 -17.57 25.55 -4.67
C PRO A 42 -17.16 24.90 -3.34
N VAL A 43 -15.88 24.56 -3.22
CA VAL A 43 -15.32 23.98 -2.01
C VAL A 43 -15.55 24.93 -0.85
N ASP A 44 -16.22 24.46 0.20
CA ASP A 44 -16.47 25.21 1.43
C ASP A 44 -15.51 24.70 2.53
N PRO A 45 -14.34 25.35 2.74
CA PRO A 45 -13.29 24.82 3.57
C PRO A 45 -13.66 24.77 5.06
N ILE A 46 -14.71 25.49 5.48
CA ILE A 46 -15.14 25.50 6.88
C ILE A 46 -15.49 24.08 7.37
N TRP A 47 -16.01 23.23 6.48
CA TRP A 47 -16.37 21.86 6.80
C TRP A 47 -15.17 20.93 6.98
N LEU A 48 -13.98 21.34 6.53
CA LEU A 48 -12.73 20.62 6.83
C LEU A 48 -12.39 20.67 8.32
N LEU A 49 -12.97 21.60 9.09
CA LEU A 49 -12.88 21.57 10.56
C LEU A 49 -13.48 20.29 11.15
N LEU A 50 -14.50 19.69 10.52
CA LEU A 50 -15.01 18.38 10.95
C LEU A 50 -13.98 17.27 10.72
N VAL A 51 -13.20 17.33 9.63
CA VAL A 51 -12.10 16.39 9.39
C VAL A 51 -11.04 16.53 10.49
N LEU A 52 -10.66 17.77 10.85
CA LEU A 52 -9.78 18.01 12.00
C LEU A 52 -10.38 17.50 13.32
N GLY A 53 -11.69 17.66 13.51
CA GLY A 53 -12.43 17.10 14.64
C GLY A 53 -12.36 15.57 14.69
N ALA A 54 -12.51 14.89 13.55
CA ALA A 54 -12.37 13.44 13.44
C ALA A 54 -10.95 12.97 13.77
N MET A 55 -9.92 13.69 13.28
CA MET A 55 -8.52 13.42 13.63
C MET A 55 -8.30 13.59 15.14
N LEU A 56 -8.86 14.64 15.75
CA LEU A 56 -8.77 14.88 17.19
C LEU A 56 -9.45 13.77 18.00
N VAL A 57 -10.66 13.34 17.61
CA VAL A 57 -11.37 12.20 18.23
C VAL A 57 -10.53 10.92 18.15
N THR A 58 -9.94 10.65 16.99
CA THR A 58 -9.09 9.47 16.80
C THR A 58 -7.84 9.55 17.69
N PHE A 59 -7.24 10.73 17.78
CA PHE A 59 -6.08 10.99 18.62
C PHE A 59 -6.39 10.87 20.13
N THR A 60 -7.55 11.35 20.60
CA THR A 60 -7.96 11.21 22.00
C THR A 60 -8.26 9.76 22.35
N LEU A 61 -8.92 9.00 21.47
CA LEU A 61 -9.13 7.56 21.64
C LEU A 61 -7.81 6.78 21.68
N ARG A 62 -6.85 7.17 20.84
CA ARG A 62 -5.49 6.61 20.85
C ARG A 62 -4.79 6.89 22.18
N LYS A 63 -4.87 8.13 22.69
CA LYS A 63 -4.32 8.47 24.02
C LYS A 63 -5.00 7.72 25.16
N ALA A 64 -6.30 7.46 25.03
CA ALA A 64 -7.07 6.66 25.98
C ALA A 64 -6.81 5.14 25.85
N MET A 65 -5.88 4.72 25.00
CA MET A 65 -5.46 3.32 24.85
C MET A 65 -6.62 2.36 24.52
N VAL A 66 -7.58 2.85 23.73
CA VAL A 66 -8.74 2.04 23.35
C VAL A 66 -8.28 0.94 22.38
N SER A 67 -8.42 -0.33 22.78
CA SER A 67 -7.99 -1.48 21.97
C SER A 67 -8.98 -1.88 20.86
N ARG A 68 -10.24 -1.42 20.93
CA ARG A 68 -11.26 -1.80 19.93
C ARG A 68 -11.23 -0.83 18.75
N TRP A 69 -10.85 -1.33 17.58
CA TRP A 69 -10.81 -0.56 16.33
C TRP A 69 -12.17 0.04 15.93
N GLN A 70 -13.26 -0.64 16.29
CA GLN A 70 -14.64 -0.24 15.96
C GLN A 70 -14.96 1.17 16.45
N PHE A 71 -14.47 1.58 17.62
CA PHE A 71 -14.74 2.91 18.16
C PHE A 71 -14.07 4.02 17.35
N TYR A 72 -12.86 3.79 16.84
CA TYR A 72 -12.18 4.76 15.99
C TYR A 72 -12.97 4.97 14.70
N ILE A 73 -13.39 3.89 14.05
CA ILE A 73 -14.13 3.98 12.80
C ILE A 73 -15.54 4.54 13.02
N LEU A 74 -16.31 4.01 13.96
CA LEU A 74 -17.71 4.42 14.18
C LEU A 74 -17.84 5.86 14.66
N LEU A 75 -16.87 6.39 15.41
CA LEU A 75 -16.92 7.76 15.89
C LEU A 75 -16.28 8.74 14.92
N ALA A 76 -15.07 8.46 14.41
CA ALA A 76 -14.34 9.42 13.61
C ALA A 76 -14.68 9.36 12.11
N ALA A 77 -14.93 8.18 11.54
CA ALA A 77 -15.15 8.06 10.10
C ALA A 77 -16.42 8.80 9.63
N PRO A 78 -17.60 8.70 10.29
CA PRO A 78 -18.77 9.48 9.88
C PRO A 78 -18.55 10.98 9.97
N ILE A 79 -17.84 11.46 11.00
CA ILE A 79 -17.53 12.89 11.16
C ILE A 79 -16.68 13.37 10.00
N SER A 80 -15.61 12.63 9.66
CA SER A 80 -14.75 12.97 8.52
C SER A 80 -15.51 12.86 7.19
N TRP A 81 -16.37 11.86 7.02
CA TRP A 81 -17.16 11.66 5.81
C TRP A 81 -18.14 12.81 5.57
N ILE A 82 -18.86 13.25 6.62
CA ILE A 82 -19.77 14.40 6.57
C ILE A 82 -18.98 15.68 6.27
N GLY A 83 -17.83 15.87 6.90
CA GLY A 83 -16.95 17.02 6.66
C GLY A 83 -16.53 17.12 5.20
N LEU A 84 -16.06 16.02 4.60
CA LEU A 84 -15.68 15.98 3.19
C LEU A 84 -16.89 16.20 2.27
N PHE A 85 -18.01 15.53 2.53
CA PHE A 85 -19.24 15.69 1.75
C PHE A 85 -19.71 17.14 1.72
N LYS A 86 -19.72 17.82 2.88
CA LYS A 86 -20.10 19.23 2.98
C LYS A 86 -19.05 20.20 2.44
N ALA A 87 -17.79 19.81 2.45
CA ALA A 87 -16.71 20.56 1.81
C ALA A 87 -16.68 20.39 0.28
N HIS A 88 -17.59 19.60 -0.31
CA HIS A 88 -17.55 19.19 -1.72
C HIS A 88 -16.24 18.49 -2.11
N VAL A 89 -15.62 17.80 -1.15
CA VAL A 89 -14.48 16.90 -1.36
C VAL A 89 -14.96 15.47 -1.32
N HIS A 90 -14.36 14.60 -2.12
CA HIS A 90 -14.85 13.23 -2.29
C HIS A 90 -14.88 12.44 -0.95
N PRO A 91 -16.06 11.98 -0.46
CA PRO A 91 -16.19 11.37 0.87
C PRO A 91 -15.46 10.04 1.06
N ALA A 92 -15.12 9.32 -0.03
CA ALA A 92 -14.31 8.11 0.02
C ALA A 92 -12.91 8.32 0.63
N LEU A 93 -12.40 9.56 0.64
CA LEU A 93 -11.13 9.91 1.28
C LEU A 93 -11.21 10.02 2.82
N SER A 94 -12.40 9.87 3.42
CA SER A 94 -12.60 10.06 4.87
C SER A 94 -11.68 9.19 5.74
N LEU A 95 -11.51 7.92 5.38
CA LEU A 95 -10.65 7.00 6.12
C LEU A 95 -9.16 7.33 5.98
N VAL A 96 -8.73 8.03 4.93
CA VAL A 96 -7.34 8.45 4.74
C VAL A 96 -6.88 9.37 5.87
N PHE A 97 -7.77 10.15 6.46
CA PHE A 97 -7.46 11.05 7.58
C PHE A 97 -7.58 10.39 8.95
N VAL A 98 -8.34 9.30 9.07
CA VAL A 98 -8.60 8.61 10.34
C VAL A 98 -7.60 7.46 10.57
N VAL A 99 -7.41 6.61 9.57
CA VAL A 99 -6.61 5.37 9.68
C VAL A 99 -5.16 5.60 10.14
N PRO A 100 -4.41 6.61 9.63
CA PRO A 100 -3.03 6.83 10.05
C PRO A 100 -2.86 7.19 11.54
N PHE A 101 -3.92 7.66 12.18
CA PHE A 101 -3.92 8.02 13.60
C PHE A 101 -4.29 6.84 14.51
N MET A 102 -4.70 5.70 13.94
CA MET A 102 -4.96 4.49 14.72
C MET A 102 -3.66 3.87 15.25
N PRO A 103 -3.70 3.18 16.41
CA PRO A 103 -2.51 2.54 16.96
C PRO A 103 -1.99 1.41 16.06
N ALA A 104 -0.80 1.60 15.48
CA ALA A 104 -0.08 0.60 14.68
C ALA A 104 0.71 -0.41 15.53
N THR A 105 0.97 -0.07 16.79
CA THR A 105 1.69 -0.90 17.77
C THR A 105 1.04 -0.69 19.13
N HIS A 106 1.05 -1.70 20.00
CA HIS A 106 0.57 -1.52 21.38
C HIS A 106 1.53 -0.65 22.16
N ALA A 107 1.02 0.32 22.94
CA ALA A 107 1.88 1.17 23.77
C ALA A 107 2.60 0.41 24.91
N ILE A 108 2.26 -0.86 25.15
CA ILE A 108 2.96 -1.72 26.10
C ILE A 108 4.42 -1.95 25.65
N GLU A 109 4.70 -2.01 24.34
CA GLU A 109 6.06 -2.19 23.83
C GLU A 109 6.89 -0.90 23.87
N ALA A 110 6.24 0.26 23.81
CA ALA A 110 6.89 1.56 24.03
C ALA A 110 7.30 1.79 25.50
N SER A 111 6.82 0.94 26.41
CA SER A 111 7.13 0.97 27.85
C SER A 111 7.88 -0.30 28.30
N GLY A 112 8.45 -1.05 27.35
CA GLY A 112 9.26 -2.22 27.66
C GLY A 112 10.62 -1.82 28.26
N PRO A 113 11.25 -2.64 29.11
CA PRO A 113 12.52 -2.34 29.78
C PRO A 113 13.74 -2.26 28.83
N HIS A 114 13.52 -2.16 27.52
CA HIS A 114 14.56 -2.22 26.50
C HIS A 114 15.40 -0.94 26.36
N ASP A 115 15.06 0.12 27.12
CA ASP A 115 15.76 1.41 27.16
C ASP A 115 16.70 1.62 28.36
N LEU A 116 16.86 0.63 29.25
CA LEU A 116 17.75 0.74 30.43
C LEU A 116 19.17 0.18 30.22
N GLY A 117 19.62 0.03 28.97
CA GLY A 117 20.88 -0.66 28.65
C GLY A 117 22.02 0.17 28.07
N ARG A 118 21.79 1.40 27.59
CA ARG A 118 22.86 2.23 27.01
C ARG A 118 23.41 3.23 28.02
N VAL A 119 24.03 2.72 29.08
CA VAL A 119 25.01 3.49 29.83
C VAL A 119 26.36 3.33 29.14
N SER A 120 26.67 4.30 28.28
CA SER A 120 28.01 4.48 27.72
C SER A 120 28.94 5.00 28.82
N HIS A 121 29.76 4.12 29.39
CA HIS A 121 30.99 4.52 30.05
C HIS A 121 32.15 3.74 29.45
N SER A 122 33.11 4.47 28.88
CA SER A 122 34.41 3.95 28.45
C SER A 122 35.27 3.65 29.68
N PRO A 123 35.71 2.41 29.92
CA PRO A 123 36.72 2.12 30.92
C PRO A 123 38.07 1.89 30.23
N THR A 124 39.10 2.47 30.83
CA THR A 124 40.51 2.29 30.47
C THR A 124 40.99 0.84 30.61
N GLU A 125 41.98 0.48 29.79
CA GLU A 125 42.31 -0.85 29.27
C GLU A 125 42.84 -1.91 30.26
N LYS A 126 42.89 -1.68 31.58
CA LYS A 126 43.61 -2.58 32.51
C LYS A 126 42.79 -3.35 33.56
N ASP A 127 41.50 -3.05 33.72
CA ASP A 127 40.63 -3.78 34.69
C ASP A 127 39.68 -4.81 34.02
N ASN A 128 39.85 -5.06 32.72
CA ASN A 128 38.82 -5.71 31.91
C ASN A 128 38.68 -7.23 32.12
N GLU A 129 39.73 -7.96 32.47
CA GLU A 129 39.71 -9.43 32.32
C GLU A 129 38.98 -10.16 33.47
N GLU A 130 39.08 -9.64 34.70
CA GLU A 130 38.45 -10.25 35.88
C GLU A 130 36.96 -9.87 35.99
N ILE A 131 36.61 -8.64 35.58
CA ILE A 131 35.23 -8.16 35.53
C ILE A 131 34.45 -8.85 34.40
N PHE A 132 35.06 -9.09 33.23
CA PHE A 132 34.37 -9.78 32.12
C PHE A 132 33.98 -11.21 32.48
N ARG A 133 34.86 -11.94 33.18
CA ARG A 133 34.65 -13.35 33.54
C ARG A 133 33.57 -13.53 34.61
N LYS A 134 33.45 -12.58 35.55
CA LYS A 134 32.41 -12.60 36.58
C LYS A 134 31.06 -12.08 36.04
N ARG A 135 31.11 -11.15 35.08
CA ARG A 135 29.90 -10.61 34.43
C ARG A 135 29.29 -11.59 33.44
N SER A 136 30.09 -12.39 32.72
CA SER A 136 29.59 -13.36 31.73
C SER A 136 28.80 -14.51 32.35
N SER A 137 29.21 -15.03 33.51
CA SER A 137 28.52 -16.12 34.21
C SER A 137 27.23 -15.68 34.90
N VAL A 138 27.20 -14.45 35.44
CA VAL A 138 26.01 -13.85 36.08
C VAL A 138 25.02 -13.32 35.03
N SER A 139 25.51 -12.78 33.90
CA SER A 139 24.64 -12.33 32.81
C SER A 139 23.93 -13.48 32.12
N LEU A 140 24.57 -14.65 31.97
CA LEU A 140 23.96 -15.83 31.34
C LEU A 140 22.81 -16.40 32.17
N SER A 141 23.02 -16.56 33.49
CA SER A 141 21.98 -17.09 34.38
C SER A 141 20.83 -16.11 34.58
N LEU A 142 21.09 -14.80 34.64
CA LEU A 142 20.05 -13.77 34.65
C LEU A 142 19.32 -13.66 33.31
N HIS A 143 20.02 -13.84 32.19
CA HIS A 143 19.39 -13.79 30.86
C HIS A 143 18.47 -14.99 30.66
N GLU A 144 18.87 -16.19 31.08
CA GLU A 144 18.01 -17.38 31.04
C GLU A 144 16.80 -17.24 31.98
N ALA A 145 17.01 -16.80 33.23
CA ALA A 145 15.92 -16.53 34.16
C ALA A 145 14.97 -15.44 33.65
N TYR A 146 15.50 -14.39 33.03
CA TYR A 146 14.72 -13.32 32.41
C TYR A 146 13.97 -13.81 31.16
N VAL A 147 14.59 -14.60 30.29
CA VAL A 147 13.95 -15.17 29.09
C VAL A 147 12.84 -16.15 29.47
N VAL A 148 13.01 -16.92 30.54
CA VAL A 148 11.99 -17.84 31.07
C VAL A 148 10.86 -17.08 31.79
N ALA A 149 11.18 -16.05 32.58
CA ALA A 149 10.19 -15.20 33.24
C ALA A 149 9.41 -14.35 32.23
N SER A 150 10.08 -13.79 31.22
CA SER A 150 9.45 -13.03 30.14
C SER A 150 8.62 -13.94 29.23
N ARG A 151 9.03 -15.18 28.93
CA ARG A 151 8.17 -16.17 28.26
C ARG A 151 6.94 -16.54 29.08
N SER A 152 7.09 -16.76 30.38
CA SER A 152 5.95 -17.09 31.26
C SER A 152 5.00 -15.91 31.41
N LEU A 153 5.52 -14.69 31.55
CA LEU A 153 4.71 -13.47 31.51
C LEU A 153 4.05 -13.30 30.14
N LYS A 154 4.75 -13.57 29.04
CA LYS A 154 4.18 -13.49 27.68
C LYS A 154 3.13 -14.59 27.42
N ASN A 155 3.19 -15.74 28.09
CA ASN A 155 2.13 -16.74 28.00
C ASN A 155 0.93 -16.47 28.94
N ILE A 156 1.16 -15.79 30.06
CA ILE A 156 0.10 -15.43 31.03
C ILE A 156 -0.62 -14.12 30.62
N PHE A 157 0.11 -13.17 30.05
CA PHE A 157 -0.42 -11.87 29.58
C PHE A 157 -0.56 -11.76 28.06
N GLY A 158 0.13 -12.60 27.28
CA GLY A 158 0.03 -12.61 25.82
C GLY A 158 -1.15 -13.43 25.35
N LYS A 159 -2.34 -12.88 25.59
CA LYS A 159 -3.31 -12.91 24.51
C LYS A 159 -2.67 -12.05 23.42
N GLU A 160 -2.25 -12.66 22.31
CA GLU A 160 -1.78 -11.91 21.13
C GLU A 160 -2.94 -11.08 20.55
N GLU A 161 -3.37 -10.07 21.31
CA GLU A 161 -4.26 -9.05 20.80
C GLU A 161 -3.41 -8.25 19.83
N HIS A 162 -3.66 -8.43 18.55
CA HIS A 162 -2.95 -7.70 17.51
C HIS A 162 -3.28 -6.20 17.63
N ALA A 163 -2.38 -5.31 17.17
CA ALA A 163 -2.65 -3.87 17.23
C ALA A 163 -4.00 -3.54 16.56
N PRO A 164 -4.79 -2.57 17.08
CA PRO A 164 -6.11 -2.26 16.55
C PRO A 164 -6.13 -2.02 15.04
N LEU A 165 -5.10 -1.35 14.51
CA LEU A 165 -4.93 -1.13 13.07
C LEU A 165 -4.78 -2.43 12.28
N HIS A 166 -3.97 -3.38 12.78
CA HIS A 166 -3.76 -4.67 12.15
C HIS A 166 -5.04 -5.52 12.15
N VAL A 167 -5.77 -5.52 13.29
CA VAL A 167 -7.08 -6.20 13.38
C VAL A 167 -8.07 -5.59 12.39
N PHE A 168 -8.11 -4.26 12.29
CA PHE A 168 -8.96 -3.55 11.33
C PHE A 168 -8.63 -3.95 9.89
N GLU A 169 -7.36 -3.86 9.48
CA GLU A 169 -6.92 -4.21 8.12
C GLU A 169 -7.31 -5.65 7.76
N HIS A 170 -7.00 -6.61 8.64
CA HIS A 170 -7.33 -8.01 8.42
C HIS A 170 -8.85 -8.24 8.33
N THR A 171 -9.63 -7.59 9.20
CA THR A 171 -11.10 -7.75 9.23
C THR A 171 -11.77 -7.12 8.00
N LEU A 172 -11.28 -5.97 7.54
CA LEU A 172 -11.86 -5.22 6.42
C LEU A 172 -11.44 -5.75 5.05
N LYS A 173 -10.36 -6.52 4.98
CA LYS A 173 -9.87 -7.08 3.70
C LYS A 173 -10.96 -7.79 2.90
N VAL A 174 -11.67 -8.74 3.50
CA VAL A 174 -12.70 -9.54 2.80
C VAL A 174 -13.92 -8.69 2.41
N PRO A 175 -14.50 -7.88 3.32
CA PRO A 175 -15.58 -6.95 2.94
C PRO A 175 -15.20 -5.97 1.83
N VAL A 176 -13.98 -5.43 1.85
CA VAL A 176 -13.49 -4.50 0.83
C VAL A 176 -13.29 -5.21 -0.51
N ASP A 177 -12.67 -6.40 -0.51
CA ASP A 177 -12.49 -7.20 -1.74
C ASP A 177 -13.85 -7.52 -2.38
N PHE A 178 -14.86 -7.87 -1.57
CA PHE A 178 -16.24 -8.07 -2.02
C PHE A 178 -16.87 -6.76 -2.53
N GLY A 179 -16.74 -5.67 -1.78
CA GLY A 179 -17.25 -4.35 -2.17
C GLY A 179 -16.70 -3.88 -3.51
N MET A 180 -15.39 -4.05 -3.75
CA MET A 180 -14.73 -3.72 -5.01
C MET A 180 -15.22 -4.58 -6.17
N PHE A 181 -15.53 -5.87 -5.92
CA PHE A 181 -16.14 -6.74 -6.92
C PHE A 181 -17.54 -6.26 -7.33
N PHE A 182 -18.42 -5.97 -6.37
CA PHE A 182 -19.77 -5.45 -6.67
C PHE A 182 -19.73 -4.06 -7.28
N PHE A 183 -18.81 -3.20 -6.82
CA PHE A 183 -18.57 -1.89 -7.42
C PHE A 183 -18.21 -2.03 -8.90
N GLY A 184 -17.26 -2.92 -9.22
CA GLY A 184 -16.87 -3.22 -10.59
C GLY A 184 -18.05 -3.72 -11.41
N LEU A 185 -18.83 -4.68 -10.90
CA LEU A 185 -20.00 -5.23 -11.58
C LEU A 185 -21.07 -4.17 -11.87
N ALA A 186 -21.38 -3.32 -10.88
CA ALA A 186 -22.38 -2.26 -11.01
C ALA A 186 -21.95 -1.14 -11.97
N ASN A 187 -20.64 -0.84 -12.05
CA ASN A 187 -20.12 0.27 -12.85
C ASN A 187 -19.59 -0.14 -14.23
N ALA A 188 -19.23 -1.41 -14.44
CA ALA A 188 -18.71 -1.91 -15.72
C ALA A 188 -19.81 -2.18 -16.76
N GLY A 189 -21.08 -2.11 -16.38
CA GLY A 189 -22.23 -2.24 -17.28
C GLY A 189 -22.36 -1.05 -18.23
N VAL A 190 -21.54 -1.02 -19.29
CA VAL A 190 -21.56 0.03 -20.32
C VAL A 190 -22.17 -0.47 -21.62
N LYS A 191 -22.96 0.40 -22.27
CA LYS A 191 -23.57 0.12 -23.58
C LYS A 191 -22.46 0.09 -24.64
N LEU A 192 -22.31 -1.04 -25.34
CA LEU A 192 -21.26 -1.21 -26.38
C LEU A 192 -21.38 -0.21 -27.55
N GLY A 193 -22.54 0.44 -27.73
CA GLY A 193 -22.72 1.52 -28.70
C GLY A 193 -22.08 2.86 -28.32
N SER A 194 -21.46 2.97 -27.13
CA SER A 194 -20.81 4.17 -26.62
C SER A 194 -19.29 4.18 -26.87
N VAL A 195 -18.81 3.60 -27.97
CA VAL A 195 -17.40 3.72 -28.35
C VAL A 195 -17.18 5.04 -29.08
N GLY A 196 -16.31 5.89 -28.55
CA GLY A 196 -15.98 7.18 -29.16
C GLY A 196 -14.55 7.62 -28.85
N GLY A 197 -14.24 8.88 -29.18
CA GLY A 197 -12.90 9.43 -28.99
C GLY A 197 -12.41 9.32 -27.54
N ILE A 198 -13.28 9.54 -26.56
CA ILE A 198 -12.94 9.47 -25.14
C ILE A 198 -12.56 8.04 -24.74
N THR A 199 -13.21 7.03 -25.30
CA THR A 199 -12.85 5.62 -25.08
C THR A 199 -11.41 5.33 -25.47
N ALA A 200 -10.99 5.81 -26.65
CA ALA A 200 -9.63 5.65 -27.14
C ALA A 200 -8.64 6.47 -26.29
N CYS A 201 -8.97 7.71 -25.94
CA CYS A 201 -8.13 8.55 -25.09
C CYS A 201 -7.87 7.90 -23.72
N VAL A 202 -8.93 7.48 -23.02
CA VAL A 202 -8.81 6.83 -21.70
C VAL A 202 -8.08 5.49 -21.81
N GLY A 203 -8.43 4.67 -22.80
CA GLY A 203 -7.78 3.38 -23.04
C GLY A 203 -6.27 3.53 -23.30
N LEU A 204 -5.88 4.43 -24.22
CA LEU A 204 -4.48 4.69 -24.52
C LEU A 204 -3.74 5.35 -23.35
N ALA A 205 -4.36 6.26 -22.62
CA ALA A 205 -3.75 6.88 -21.44
C ALA A 205 -3.46 5.84 -20.35
N LEU A 206 -4.39 4.91 -20.10
CA LEU A 206 -4.18 3.82 -19.13
C LEU A 206 -3.16 2.80 -19.62
N VAL A 207 -3.26 2.34 -20.87
CA VAL A 207 -2.39 1.30 -21.41
C VAL A 207 -0.99 1.86 -21.66
N VAL A 208 -0.87 2.87 -22.52
CA VAL A 208 0.42 3.42 -22.95
C VAL A 208 0.98 4.36 -21.88
N GLY A 209 0.16 5.27 -21.36
CA GLY A 209 0.62 6.27 -20.39
C GLY A 209 1.18 5.63 -19.12
N LYS A 210 0.43 4.71 -18.47
CA LYS A 210 0.96 4.01 -17.29
C LYS A 210 2.15 3.12 -17.62
N THR A 211 2.11 2.36 -18.72
CA THR A 211 3.24 1.46 -19.06
C THR A 211 4.52 2.26 -19.31
N VAL A 212 4.47 3.31 -20.14
CA VAL A 212 5.64 4.13 -20.46
C VAL A 212 6.10 4.94 -19.25
N GLY A 213 5.17 5.53 -18.49
CA GLY A 213 5.49 6.32 -17.30
C GLY A 213 6.17 5.48 -16.22
N ILE A 214 5.59 4.32 -15.89
CA ILE A 214 6.13 3.42 -14.87
C ILE A 214 7.47 2.84 -15.32
N ALA A 215 7.56 2.31 -16.54
CA ALA A 215 8.81 1.73 -17.04
C ALA A 215 9.93 2.78 -17.16
N GLY A 216 9.62 3.97 -17.68
CA GLY A 216 10.56 5.07 -17.83
C GLY A 216 11.08 5.58 -16.49
N MET A 217 10.18 5.88 -15.55
CA MET A 217 10.59 6.36 -14.22
C MET A 217 11.33 5.29 -13.43
N SER A 218 10.94 4.03 -13.58
CA SER A 218 11.65 2.91 -12.93
C SER A 218 13.03 2.67 -13.52
N ALA A 219 13.23 2.93 -14.82
CA ALA A 219 14.55 2.88 -15.46
C ALA A 219 15.45 4.05 -15.03
N LEU A 220 14.87 5.22 -14.71
CA LEU A 220 15.59 6.39 -14.21
C LEU A 220 15.90 6.34 -12.70
N GLY A 221 15.12 5.58 -11.92
CA GLY A 221 15.28 5.43 -10.47
C GLY A 221 16.72 5.12 -10.01
N PRO A 222 17.44 4.17 -10.63
CA PRO A 222 18.83 3.89 -10.30
C PRO A 222 19.77 5.10 -10.46
N CYS A 223 19.51 6.00 -11.40
CA CYS A 223 20.34 7.18 -11.62
C CYS A 223 20.21 8.21 -10.49
N ILE A 224 19.10 8.21 -9.75
CA ILE A 224 18.81 9.13 -8.65
C ILE A 224 18.96 8.50 -7.26
N GLY A 225 19.55 7.30 -7.18
CA GLY A 225 19.78 6.59 -5.92
C GLY A 225 18.56 5.83 -5.38
N ALA A 226 17.54 5.61 -6.20
CA ALA A 226 16.37 4.79 -5.88
C ALA A 226 16.47 3.42 -6.59
N PRO A 227 17.18 2.43 -6.02
CA PRO A 227 17.40 1.14 -6.67
C PRO A 227 16.10 0.34 -6.78
N LEU A 228 15.98 -0.39 -7.89
CA LEU A 228 14.90 -1.33 -8.12
C LEU A 228 14.91 -2.49 -7.10
N PRO A 229 13.75 -3.09 -6.78
CA PRO A 229 13.68 -4.28 -5.94
C PRO A 229 14.58 -5.40 -6.48
N LYS A 230 15.34 -6.05 -5.59
CA LYS A 230 16.23 -7.15 -5.97
C LYS A 230 15.44 -8.28 -6.61
N GLY A 231 15.94 -8.79 -7.74
CA GLY A 231 15.31 -9.88 -8.50
C GLY A 231 14.31 -9.43 -9.57
N LEU A 232 14.16 -8.13 -9.82
CA LEU A 232 13.27 -7.59 -10.83
C LEU A 232 14.06 -7.24 -12.10
N GLY A 233 13.98 -8.12 -13.11
CA GLY A 233 14.66 -7.88 -14.37
C GLY A 233 13.86 -6.97 -15.31
N MET A 234 14.45 -6.53 -16.44
CA MET A 234 13.79 -5.57 -17.34
C MET A 234 12.47 -6.09 -17.95
N ALA A 235 12.39 -7.38 -18.29
CA ALA A 235 11.14 -7.99 -18.76
C ALA A 235 10.05 -7.99 -17.67
N ASP A 236 10.44 -8.23 -16.41
CA ASP A 236 9.52 -8.15 -15.27
C ASP A 236 9.06 -6.73 -15.03
N LEU A 237 9.97 -5.77 -15.19
CA LEU A 237 9.66 -4.36 -15.04
C LEU A 237 8.60 -3.93 -16.06
N VAL A 238 8.82 -4.21 -17.34
CA VAL A 238 7.89 -3.82 -18.40
C VAL A 238 6.56 -4.57 -18.28
N ALA A 239 6.58 -5.86 -17.94
CA ALA A 239 5.35 -6.61 -17.67
C ALA A 239 4.60 -6.06 -16.45
N THR A 240 5.31 -5.63 -15.40
CA THR A 240 4.71 -5.01 -14.21
C THR A 240 4.14 -3.63 -14.53
N ALA A 241 4.85 -2.84 -15.34
CA ALA A 241 4.37 -1.54 -15.83
C ALA A 241 3.08 -1.70 -16.66
N ALA A 242 3.02 -2.70 -17.54
CA ALA A 242 1.81 -3.05 -18.28
C ALA A 242 0.66 -3.45 -17.34
N LEU A 243 0.92 -4.26 -16.30
CA LEU A 243 -0.09 -4.58 -15.30
C LEU A 243 -0.60 -3.37 -14.51
N GLY A 244 0.24 -2.36 -14.29
CA GLY A 244 -0.17 -1.07 -13.71
C GLY A 244 -1.24 -0.36 -14.53
N GLY A 245 -1.31 -0.65 -15.84
CA GLY A 245 -2.35 -0.17 -16.76
C GLY A 245 -3.75 -0.73 -16.51
N VAL A 246 -3.91 -1.76 -15.69
CA VAL A 246 -5.23 -2.34 -15.35
C VAL A 246 -5.95 -1.42 -14.36
N GLY A 247 -6.72 -0.47 -14.88
CA GLY A 247 -7.36 0.57 -14.06
C GLY A 247 -8.75 0.22 -13.52
N LEU A 248 -9.34 -0.91 -13.92
CA LEU A 248 -10.78 -1.24 -13.83
C LEU A 248 -11.56 -0.46 -12.75
N THR A 249 -11.35 -0.74 -11.46
CA THR A 249 -12.17 -0.16 -10.39
C THR A 249 -11.93 1.32 -10.18
N VAL A 250 -10.66 1.76 -10.08
CA VAL A 250 -10.36 3.18 -9.82
C VAL A 250 -10.62 4.03 -11.05
N ALA A 251 -10.34 3.52 -12.26
CA ALA A 251 -10.67 4.21 -13.49
C ALA A 251 -12.20 4.33 -13.72
N LEU A 252 -12.99 3.32 -13.35
CA LEU A 252 -14.45 3.41 -13.39
C LEU A 252 -14.98 4.46 -12.39
N PHE A 253 -14.35 4.54 -11.23
CA PHE A 253 -14.67 5.54 -10.22
C PHE A 253 -14.31 6.96 -10.69
N VAL A 254 -13.07 7.16 -11.14
CA VAL A 254 -12.61 8.44 -11.73
C VAL A 254 -13.48 8.86 -12.91
N ALA A 255 -13.94 7.93 -13.75
CA ALA A 255 -14.85 8.25 -14.84
C ALA A 255 -16.21 8.79 -14.37
N ASN A 256 -16.74 8.33 -13.23
CA ASN A 256 -17.97 8.87 -12.66
C ASN A 256 -17.79 10.31 -12.18
N GLU A 257 -16.64 10.62 -11.58
CA GLU A 257 -16.34 11.93 -11.00
C GLU A 257 -15.94 12.95 -12.07
N ALA A 258 -15.12 12.56 -13.04
CA ALA A 258 -14.54 13.49 -14.01
C ALA A 258 -15.51 13.89 -15.14
N PHE A 259 -16.51 13.05 -15.45
CA PHE A 259 -17.42 13.29 -16.57
C PHE A 259 -18.86 13.47 -16.08
N VAL A 260 -19.41 14.66 -16.31
CA VAL A 260 -20.80 15.01 -15.96
C VAL A 260 -21.80 14.42 -16.96
N GLN A 261 -21.48 14.49 -18.26
CA GLN A 261 -22.37 14.05 -19.34
C GLN A 261 -22.43 12.50 -19.42
N PRO A 262 -23.64 11.89 -19.44
CA PRO A 262 -23.80 10.44 -19.48
C PRO A 262 -23.10 9.74 -20.65
N GLU A 263 -23.07 10.36 -21.82
CA GLU A 263 -22.46 9.83 -23.04
C GLU A 263 -20.93 9.77 -22.91
N MET A 264 -20.32 10.85 -22.42
CA MET A 264 -18.87 10.94 -22.19
C MET A 264 -18.43 9.97 -21.09
N ARG A 265 -19.22 9.88 -20.01
CA ARG A 265 -19.00 8.94 -18.92
C ARG A 265 -19.05 7.50 -19.40
N GLY A 266 -20.01 7.15 -20.27
CA GLY A 266 -20.10 5.84 -20.91
C GLY A 266 -18.85 5.50 -21.73
N GLN A 267 -18.39 6.45 -22.56
CA GLN A 267 -17.16 6.29 -23.34
C GLN A 267 -15.92 6.07 -22.45
N ALA A 268 -15.77 6.86 -21.38
CA ALA A 268 -14.65 6.75 -20.44
C ALA A 268 -14.66 5.41 -19.70
N LYS A 269 -15.83 4.96 -19.23
CA LYS A 269 -16.01 3.63 -18.61
C LYS A 269 -15.65 2.50 -19.57
N MET A 270 -16.04 2.60 -20.84
CA MET A 270 -15.61 1.64 -21.87
C MET A 270 -14.08 1.57 -21.99
N GLY A 271 -13.40 2.71 -22.01
CA GLY A 271 -11.93 2.76 -22.06
C GLY A 271 -11.28 2.11 -20.84
N ALA A 272 -11.83 2.36 -19.64
CA ALA A 272 -11.41 1.73 -18.40
C ALA A 272 -11.58 0.21 -18.41
N VAL A 273 -12.71 -0.30 -18.93
CA VAL A 273 -12.95 -1.76 -19.05
C VAL A 273 -11.99 -2.39 -20.05
N LEU A 274 -11.75 -1.76 -21.20
CA LEU A 274 -10.81 -2.25 -22.22
C LEU A 274 -9.36 -2.32 -21.70
N SER A 275 -8.99 -1.48 -20.73
CA SER A 275 -7.66 -1.52 -20.09
C SER A 275 -7.35 -2.84 -19.37
N THR A 276 -8.37 -3.66 -19.04
CA THR A 276 -8.15 -5.01 -18.49
C THR A 276 -7.36 -5.92 -19.44
N GLY A 277 -7.37 -5.64 -20.75
CA GLY A 277 -6.53 -6.29 -21.74
C GLY A 277 -5.01 -6.15 -21.48
N CYS A 278 -4.59 -5.17 -20.68
CA CYS A 278 -3.21 -5.04 -20.20
C CYS A 278 -2.69 -6.30 -19.50
N GLY A 279 -3.56 -7.06 -18.82
CA GLY A 279 -3.19 -8.34 -18.22
C GLY A 279 -2.68 -9.35 -19.24
N LEU A 280 -3.32 -9.42 -20.41
CA LEU A 280 -2.88 -10.28 -21.51
C LEU A 280 -1.57 -9.78 -22.12
N ILE A 281 -1.42 -8.46 -22.31
CA ILE A 281 -0.20 -7.83 -22.80
C ILE A 281 0.99 -8.16 -21.88
N ALA A 282 0.82 -8.00 -20.57
CA ALA A 282 1.84 -8.33 -19.58
C ALA A 282 2.24 -9.82 -19.61
N TRP A 283 1.24 -10.71 -19.74
CA TRP A 283 1.50 -12.14 -19.87
C TRP A 283 2.31 -12.47 -21.13
N LEU A 284 1.96 -11.86 -22.28
CA LEU A 284 2.70 -12.03 -23.53
C LEU A 284 4.14 -11.53 -23.41
N ILE A 285 4.35 -10.36 -22.80
CA ILE A 285 5.70 -9.81 -22.57
C ILE A 285 6.53 -10.78 -21.73
N LYS A 286 5.98 -11.28 -20.61
CA LYS A 286 6.69 -12.23 -19.75
C LYS A 286 6.96 -13.56 -20.47
N LYS A 287 6.04 -14.04 -21.30
CA LYS A 287 6.23 -15.27 -22.08
C LYS A 287 7.34 -15.13 -23.13
N LEU A 288 7.38 -14.00 -23.84
CA LEU A 288 8.35 -13.77 -24.92
C LEU A 288 9.76 -13.44 -24.39
N PHE A 289 9.86 -12.64 -23.32
CA PHE A 289 11.13 -12.13 -22.81
C PHE A 289 11.59 -12.76 -21.49
N GLY A 290 10.71 -13.44 -20.75
CA GLY A 290 11.04 -14.07 -19.47
C GLY A 290 11.94 -15.30 -19.57
N GLY A 291 11.94 -15.99 -20.71
CA GLY A 291 12.86 -17.11 -20.97
C GLY A 291 14.34 -16.70 -21.06
N TRP A 292 14.60 -15.42 -21.37
CA TRP A 292 15.96 -14.90 -21.59
C TRP A 292 16.76 -14.74 -20.28
N GLN A 293 16.09 -14.47 -19.15
CA GLN A 293 16.76 -14.27 -17.85
C GLN A 293 17.17 -15.57 -17.16
N VAL A 294 16.39 -16.65 -17.34
CA VAL A 294 16.74 -17.97 -16.81
C VAL A 294 17.95 -18.55 -17.56
N ALA A 295 18.08 -18.26 -18.86
CA ALA A 295 19.21 -18.68 -19.67
C ALA A 295 20.52 -17.97 -19.27
N HIS A 296 20.46 -16.66 -18.98
CA HIS A 296 21.67 -15.91 -18.63
C HIS A 296 22.20 -16.24 -17.22
N LEU A 297 21.32 -16.49 -16.25
CA LEU A 297 21.71 -16.94 -14.91
C LEU A 297 22.28 -18.36 -14.93
N ARG A 298 21.73 -19.25 -15.78
CA ARG A 298 22.31 -20.59 -16.00
C ARG A 298 23.69 -20.52 -16.66
N SER A 299 23.87 -19.64 -17.66
CA SER A 299 25.16 -19.45 -18.33
C SER A 299 26.23 -18.85 -17.41
N ALA A 300 25.85 -17.92 -16.52
CA ALA A 300 26.77 -17.33 -15.54
C ALA A 300 27.17 -18.37 -14.47
N ALA A 301 26.21 -19.17 -14.00
CA ALA A 301 26.48 -20.26 -13.08
C ALA A 301 27.39 -21.32 -13.71
N THR A 302 27.14 -21.77 -14.95
CA THR A 302 28.00 -22.77 -15.60
C THR A 302 29.41 -22.24 -15.89
N SER A 303 29.59 -20.95 -16.16
CA SER A 303 30.94 -20.36 -16.34
C SER A 303 31.76 -20.29 -15.03
N ALA A 304 31.10 -20.16 -13.88
CA ALA A 304 31.76 -20.16 -12.56
C ALA A 304 32.18 -21.57 -12.10
N TRP A 305 31.54 -22.62 -12.63
CA TRP A 305 31.89 -24.01 -12.32
C TRP A 305 32.98 -24.61 -13.23
N VAL A 306 33.21 -24.03 -14.41
CA VAL A 306 34.26 -24.51 -15.35
C VAL A 306 35.62 -23.84 -15.09
N SER A 307 35.67 -22.85 -14.20
CA SER A 307 36.89 -22.11 -13.83
C SER A 307 37.49 -22.51 -12.47
N HIS A 308 37.02 -23.61 -11.88
CA HIS A 308 37.57 -24.28 -10.70
C HIS A 308 37.90 -25.73 -11.01
#